data_AF-A0A7U6GFW3-F1
#
_entry.id   AF-A0A7U6GFW3-F1
#
_cell.length_a   1.000
_cell.length_b   1.000
_cell.length_c   1.000
_cell.angle_alpha   90.00
_cell.angle_beta   90.00
_cell.angle_gamma   90.00
#
_symmetry.space_group_name_H-M   'P 1'
#
loop_
_entity.id
_entity.type
_entity.pdbx_description
1 polymer ?
#
loop_
_entity_poly.entity_id
_entity_poly.type
_entity_poly.pdbx_seq_one_letter_code
_entity_poly.pdbx_strand_id
1 'polypeptide(L)' 'MLQSISASKLKRDLLKVLDSIEQGDAFAVVRKGKIVSVIIDYETFEAMREAYEIIQNKELLKKFLDES' A
#
# COMPACT_ATOMS: atom_id res chain seq x y z
N MET A 1 5.94 2.62 -7.31
CA MET A 1 5.04 2.38 -8.48
C MET A 1 4.33 1.05 -8.22
N LEU A 2 3.00 0.96 -8.34
CA LEU A 2 2.27 -0.27 -7.99
C LEU A 2 2.42 -1.34 -9.09
N GLN A 3 3.14 -2.40 -8.79
CA GLN A 3 3.36 -3.52 -9.70
C GLN A 3 2.25 -4.57 -9.52
N SER A 4 2.01 -5.42 -10.52
CA SER A 4 1.08 -6.54 -10.36
C SER A 4 1.82 -7.88 -10.30
N ILE A 5 1.36 -8.78 -9.42
CA ILE A 5 1.90 -10.12 -9.27
C ILE A 5 0.77 -11.13 -9.14
N SER A 6 0.86 -12.27 -9.83
CA SER A 6 -0.12 -13.34 -9.63
C SER A 6 0.06 -14.02 -8.28
N ALA A 7 -1.03 -14.45 -7.64
CA ALA A 7 -0.98 -15.15 -6.36
C ALA A 7 -0.12 -16.43 -6.42
N SER A 8 -0.09 -17.12 -7.56
CA SER A 8 0.77 -18.29 -7.77
C SER A 8 2.25 -17.94 -7.83
N LYS A 9 2.60 -16.82 -8.48
CA LYS A 9 3.98 -16.32 -8.54
C LYS A 9 4.45 -15.83 -7.17
N LEU A 10 3.61 -15.07 -6.47
CA LEU A 10 3.89 -14.59 -5.11
C LEU A 10 4.22 -15.76 -4.17
N LYS A 11 3.44 -16.85 -4.21
CA LYS A 11 3.70 -18.02 -3.37
C LYS A 11 5.10 -18.62 -3.58
N ARG A 12 5.58 -18.63 -4.83
CA ARG A 12 6.89 -19.20 -5.17
C ARG A 12 8.03 -18.23 -4.85
N ASP A 13 7.81 -16.94 -5.08
CA ASP A 13 8.86 -15.92 -5.06
C ASP A 13 8.75 -15.03 -3.80
N LEU A 14 8.10 -15.51 -2.72
CA LEU A 14 7.69 -14.70 -1.57
C LEU A 14 8.82 -13.89 -0.95
N LEU A 15 9.94 -14.53 -0.60
CA LEU A 15 11.06 -13.85 0.06
C LEU A 15 11.61 -12.70 -0.79
N LYS A 16 11.81 -12.95 -2.09
CA LYS A 16 12.27 -11.92 -3.03
C LYS A 16 11.29 -10.75 -3.13
N VAL A 17 9.99 -11.03 -3.08
CA VAL A 17 8.96 -9.97 -3.12
C VAL A 17 8.99 -9.15 -1.83
N LEU A 18 9.19 -9.79 -0.68
CA LEU A 18 9.35 -9.08 0.60
C LEU A 18 10.61 -8.21 0.61
N ASP A 19 11.75 -8.70 0.12
CA ASP A 19 12.98 -7.90 0.00
C ASP A 19 12.75 -6.65 -0.89
N SER A 20 11.97 -6.77 -1.97
CA SER A 20 11.59 -5.63 -2.81
C SER A 20 10.67 -4.65 -2.09
N ILE A 21 9.72 -5.14 -1.29
CA ILE A 21 8.81 -4.29 -0.50
C ILE A 21 9.57 -3.48 0.54
N GLU A 22 10.57 -4.06 1.20
CA GLU A 22 11.45 -3.34 2.12
C GLU A 22 12.25 -2.21 1.44
N GLN A 23 12.40 -2.27 0.12
CA GLN A 23 13.03 -1.21 -0.69
C GLN A 23 12.02 -0.18 -1.23
N GLY A 24 10.74 -0.28 -0.85
CA GLY A 24 9.68 0.65 -1.21
C GLY A 24 8.84 0.23 -2.43
N ASP A 25 8.96 -1.01 -2.91
CA ASP A 25 8.05 -1.52 -3.92
C ASP A 25 6.67 -1.87 -3.34
N ALA A 26 5.64 -1.75 -4.19
CA ALA A 26 4.26 -2.10 -3.85
C ALA A 26 3.71 -3.10 -4.88
N PHE A 27 3.01 -4.13 -4.41
CA PHE A 27 2.48 -5.19 -5.27
C PHE A 27 0.96 -5.39 -5.12
N ALA A 28 0.22 -5.21 -6.20
CA ALA A 28 -1.15 -5.69 -6.33
C ALA A 28 -1.17 -7.19 -6.62
N VAL A 29 -1.74 -7.96 -5.71
CA VAL A 29 -1.88 -9.41 -5.84
C VAL A 29 -3.10 -9.74 -6.69
N VAL A 30 -2.88 -10.42 -7.80
CA VAL A 30 -3.90 -10.79 -8.78
C VAL A 30 -4.23 -12.27 -8.68
N ARG A 31 -5.52 -12.60 -8.54
CA ARG A 31 -6.03 -13.98 -8.58
C ARG A 31 -7.22 -14.04 -9.53
N LYS A 32 -7.18 -14.97 -10.50
CA LYS A 32 -8.23 -15.13 -11.52
C LYS A 32 -8.57 -13.81 -12.25
N GLY A 33 -7.54 -13.03 -12.60
CA GLY A 33 -7.69 -11.76 -13.33
C GLY A 33 -8.21 -10.57 -12.50
N LYS A 34 -8.41 -10.74 -11.19
CA LYS A 34 -8.84 -9.65 -10.30
C LYS A 34 -7.79 -9.35 -9.24
N ILE A 35 -7.64 -8.08 -8.89
CA ILE A 35 -6.85 -7.67 -7.71
C ILE A 35 -7.61 -8.13 -6.47
N VAL A 36 -6.95 -8.89 -5.60
CA VAL A 36 -7.54 -9.41 -4.36
C VAL A 36 -6.89 -8.83 -3.10
N SER A 37 -5.68 -8.29 -3.23
CA SER A 37 -4.94 -7.70 -2.13
C SER A 37 -3.84 -6.80 -2.68
N VAL A 38 -3.26 -5.97 -1.81
CA VAL A 38 -2.06 -5.18 -2.08
C VAL A 38 -1.08 -5.46 -0.94
N ILE A 39 0.19 -5.62 -1.28
CA ILE A 39 1.28 -5.79 -0.31
C ILE A 39 2.19 -4.58 -0.45
N ILE A 40 2.44 -3.93 0.69
CA ILE A 40 3.26 -2.74 0.89
C ILE A 40 4.01 -2.91 2.20
N ASP A 41 5.01 -2.06 2.42
CA ASP A 41 5.68 -1.98 3.71
C ASP A 41 4.76 -1.37 4.78
N TYR A 42 5.14 -1.59 6.05
CA TYR A 42 4.33 -1.18 7.19
C TYR A 42 4.23 0.34 7.33
N GLU A 43 5.31 1.06 7.07
CA GLU A 43 5.33 2.53 7.21
C GLU A 43 4.39 3.19 6.19
N THR A 44 4.43 2.73 4.94
CA THR A 44 3.48 3.16 3.91
C THR A 44 2.04 2.84 4.31
N PHE A 45 1.77 1.67 4.88
CA PHE A 45 0.42 1.32 5.36
C PHE A 45 -0.07 2.29 6.44
N GLU A 46 0.75 2.56 7.46
CA GLU A 46 0.38 3.48 8.54
C GLU A 46 0.17 4.91 8.02
N ALA A 47 1.04 5.39 7.13
CA ALA A 47 0.89 6.71 6.51
C ALA A 47 -0.41 6.82 5.70
N MET A 48 -0.79 5.78 4.96
CA MET A 48 -2.07 5.74 4.23
C MET A 48 -3.28 5.71 5.19
N ARG A 49 -3.17 4.97 6.30
CA ARG A 49 -4.21 4.92 7.34
C ARG A 49 -4.42 6.29 7.97
N GLU A 50 -3.34 6.95 8.38
CA GLU A 50 -3.39 8.30 8.95
C GLU A 50 -3.97 9.31 7.96
N ALA A 51 -3.51 9.29 6.70
CA ALA A 51 -4.06 10.15 5.67
C ALA A 51 -5.57 9.96 5.48
N TYR A 52 -6.04 8.71 5.52
CA TYR A 52 -7.46 8.40 5.45
C TYR A 52 -8.25 8.97 6.64
N GLU A 53 -7.72 8.84 7.86
CA GLU A 53 -8.32 9.40 9.08
C GLU A 53 -8.43 10.93 9.02
N ILE A 54 -7.39 11.62 8.52
CA ILE A 54 -7.40 13.07 8.34
C ILE A 54 -8.46 13.49 7.33
N ILE A 55 -8.53 12.82 6.17
CA ILE A 55 -9.47 13.17 5.10
C ILE A 55 -10.93 12.96 5.54
N GLN A 56 -11.22 12.01 6.42
CA GLN A 56 -12.56 11.82 6.97
C GLN A 56 -13.02 13.00 7.84
N ASN A 57 -12.09 13.75 8.44
CA ASN A 57 -12.41 14.91 9.27
C ASN A 57 -12.12 16.23 8.53
N LYS A 58 -13.17 16.82 7.96
CA LYS A 58 -13.07 18.08 7.19
C LYS A 58 -12.46 19.25 7.97
N GLU A 59 -12.64 19.32 9.28
CA GLU A 59 -12.06 20.39 10.12
C GLU A 59 -10.57 20.13 10.35
N LEU A 60 -10.19 18.89 10.63
CA LEU A 60 -8.79 18.49 10.79
C LEU A 60 -8.01 18.69 9.49
N LEU A 61 -8.60 18.33 8.35
CA LEU A 61 -8.00 18.54 7.03
C LEU A 61 -7.76 20.03 6.73
N LYS A 62 -8.72 20.90 7.06
CA LYS A 62 -8.53 22.36 6.92
C LYS A 62 -7.38 22.86 7.79
N LYS A 63 -7.35 22.45 9.06
CA LYS A 63 -6.28 22.84 9.99
C LYS A 63 -4.89 22.41 9.48
N PHE A 64 -4.77 21.19 8.97
CA PHE A 64 -3.52 20.69 8.38
C PHE A 64 -3.06 21.53 7.17
N LEU A 65 -3.99 21.94 6.32
CA LEU A 65 -3.69 22.72 5.11
C LEU A 65 -3.37 24.19 5.42
N ASP A 66 -3.95 24.76 6.49
CA ASP A 66 -3.74 26.15 6.90
C ASP A 66 -2.46 26.33 7.75
N GLU A 67 -1.94 25.26 8.37
CA GLU A 67 -0.68 25.26 9.14
C GLU A 67 0.57 24.94 8.29
N SER A 68 0.41 24.73 6.98
CA SER A 68 1.47 24.46 5.99
C SER A 68 1.87 25.70 5.20
#